data_AF-A0A953WLC4-F1
#
_entry.id   AF-A0A953WLC4-F1
#
_cell.length_a   1.000
_cell.length_b   1.000
_cell.length_c   1.000
_cell.angle_alpha   90.00
_cell.angle_beta   90.00
_cell.angle_gamma   90.00
#
_symmetry.space_group_name_H-M   'P 1'
#
loop_
_entity.id
_entity.type
_entity.pdbx_description
1 polymer ?
#
loop_
_entity_poly.entity_id
_entity_poly.type
_entity_poly.pdbx_seq_one_letter_code
_entity_poly.pdbx_strand_id
1 'polypeptide(L)'
;KHLGDNMKYTANVGLTHFTENSMGPNFIHERSAMFFAPGHIQKRAGDWGPGVFEKKAFVFWKEAALRSRDWLSIDHVKGVEAIEGAFREVLEGKLPADKGLVVVL
;
A
#
# COMPACT_ATOMS: atom_id res chain seq x y z
N LYS A 1 10.56 20.90 -1.73
CA LYS A 1 10.79 22.36 -1.80
C LYS A 1 9.64 23.18 -1.20
N HIS A 2 8.37 22.89 -1.51
CA HIS A 2 7.23 23.67 -0.98
C HIS A 2 7.03 23.64 0.54
N LEU A 3 7.36 22.53 1.21
CA LEU A 3 7.12 22.43 2.65
C LEU A 3 8.21 23.11 3.50
N GLY A 4 9.46 23.19 3.03
CA GLY A 4 10.57 23.86 3.75
C GLY A 4 10.58 23.59 5.27
N ASP A 5 10.55 24.67 6.05
CA ASP A 5 10.51 24.59 7.52
C ASP A 5 9.20 24.02 8.08
N ASN A 6 8.10 24.10 7.32
CA ASN A 6 6.81 23.52 7.69
C ASN A 6 6.79 21.99 7.54
N MET A 7 7.78 21.37 6.89
CA MET A 7 7.87 19.92 6.79
C MET A 7 8.18 19.30 8.17
N LYS A 8 7.22 18.66 8.84
CA LYS A 8 7.47 18.13 10.19
C LYS A 8 8.17 16.77 10.20
N TYR A 9 7.79 15.89 9.28
CA TYR A 9 8.34 14.54 9.21
C TYR A 9 8.09 13.94 7.82
N THR A 10 9.03 13.13 7.34
CA THR A 10 8.89 12.30 6.14
C THR A 10 9.06 10.83 6.50
N ALA A 11 8.05 10.02 6.22
CA ALA A 11 8.14 8.57 6.27
C ALA A 11 8.40 8.04 4.87
N ASN A 12 9.59 7.49 4.63
CA ASN A 12 9.92 6.86 3.36
C ASN A 12 9.39 5.42 3.38
N VAL A 13 8.36 5.12 2.57
CA VAL A 13 7.69 3.81 2.53
C VAL A 13 8.00 3.11 1.22
N GLY A 14 8.60 1.92 1.30
CA GLY A 14 8.96 1.13 0.12
C GLY A 14 10.19 1.65 -0.62
N LEU A 15 10.78 0.79 -1.44
CA LEU A 15 11.86 1.10 -2.38
C LEU A 15 11.49 0.50 -3.73
N THR A 16 10.46 1.04 -4.36
CA THR A 16 9.93 0.48 -5.61
C THR A 16 10.94 0.60 -6.76
N HIS A 17 11.76 1.66 -6.76
CA HIS A 17 12.88 1.86 -7.69
C HIS A 17 14.21 1.71 -6.94
N PHE A 18 14.53 0.48 -6.50
CA PHE A 18 15.68 0.21 -5.63
C PHE A 18 17.04 0.50 -6.30
N THR A 19 17.12 0.48 -7.64
CA THR A 19 18.32 0.77 -8.43
C THR A 19 18.69 2.26 -8.47
N GLU A 20 17.73 3.14 -8.20
CA GLU A 20 17.90 4.60 -8.15
C GLU A 20 17.38 5.14 -6.82
N ASN A 21 17.67 4.41 -5.73
CA ASN A 21 17.30 4.81 -4.39
C ASN A 21 18.19 5.96 -3.86
N SER A 22 18.19 7.07 -4.58
CA SER A 22 18.84 8.31 -4.18
C SER A 22 17.78 9.30 -3.71
N MET A 23 18.06 9.97 -2.59
CA MET A 23 17.18 11.04 -2.13
C MET A 23 17.53 12.32 -2.89
N GLY A 24 16.52 12.97 -3.48
CA GLY A 24 16.73 14.18 -4.28
C GLY A 24 17.31 15.36 -3.49
N PRO A 25 17.72 16.45 -4.16
CA PRO A 25 18.51 17.54 -3.57
C PRO A 25 17.81 18.35 -2.48
N ASN A 26 16.50 18.16 -2.28
CA ASN A 26 15.71 18.84 -1.26
C ASN A 26 15.30 17.90 -0.11
N PHE A 27 15.96 16.75 0.02
CA PHE A 27 15.70 15.80 1.08
C PHE A 27 16.22 16.34 2.41
N ILE A 28 15.35 16.33 3.43
CA ILE A 28 15.65 16.85 4.76
C ILE A 28 15.93 15.66 5.68
N HIS A 29 17.21 15.30 5.78
CA HIS A 29 17.64 14.09 6.49
C HIS A 29 17.20 14.07 7.97
N GLU A 30 17.28 15.21 8.66
CA GLU A 30 17.02 15.32 10.10
C GLU A 30 15.57 15.04 10.48
N ARG A 31 14.67 15.16 9.51
CA ARG A 31 13.22 15.01 9.69
C ARG A 31 12.67 13.90 8.81
N SER A 32 13.51 12.96 8.37
CA SER A 32 13.11 11.86 7.51
C SER A 32 13.59 10.53 8.06
N ALA A 33 12.75 9.50 7.96
CA ALA A 33 13.13 8.13 8.32
C ALA A 33 12.51 7.10 7.39
N MET A 34 13.19 5.97 7.23
CA MET A 34 12.61 4.79 6.57
C MET A 34 11.51 4.21 7.46
N PHE A 35 10.35 3.95 6.86
CA PHE A 35 9.29 3.21 7.52
C PHE A 35 9.48 1.71 7.28
N PHE A 36 9.84 1.00 8.34
CA PHE A 36 9.96 -0.45 8.32
C PHE A 36 8.78 -1.08 9.07
N ALA A 37 7.74 -1.48 8.33
CA ALA A 37 6.51 -2.01 8.90
C ALA A 37 6.73 -3.14 9.94
N PRO A 38 7.62 -4.13 9.71
CA PRO A 38 7.86 -5.19 10.69
C PRO A 38 8.36 -4.65 12.05
N GLY A 39 9.24 -3.64 12.06
CA GLY A 39 9.72 -3.02 13.30
C GLY A 39 8.61 -2.30 14.07
N HIS A 40 7.68 -1.66 13.35
CA HIS A 40 6.48 -1.07 13.97
C HIS A 40 5.56 -2.14 14.57
N ILE A 41 5.38 -3.29 13.90
CA ILE A 41 4.60 -4.42 14.42
C ILE A 41 5.25 -4.95 15.71
N GLN A 42 6.57 -5.19 15.70
CA GLN A 42 7.32 -5.62 16.88
C GLN A 42 7.17 -4.65 18.05
N LYS A 43 7.29 -3.34 17.78
CA LYS A 43 7.05 -2.31 18.78
C LYS A 43 5.64 -2.41 19.37
N ARG A 44 4.60 -2.61 18.55
CA ARG A 44 3.23 -2.78 19.05
C ARG A 44 3.02 -4.06 19.84
N ALA A 45 3.67 -5.15 19.47
CA ALA A 45 3.66 -6.37 20.27
C ALA A 45 4.29 -6.14 21.66
N GLY A 46 5.35 -5.34 21.77
CA GLY A 46 5.95 -4.93 23.05
C GLY A 46 5.08 -3.95 23.84
N ASP A 47 4.58 -2.89 23.20
CA ASP A 47 3.79 -1.83 23.84
C ASP A 47 2.42 -2.32 24.34
N TRP A 48 1.76 -3.18 23.57
CA TRP A 48 0.35 -3.57 23.78
C TRP A 48 0.17 -5.01 24.22
N GLY A 49 1.24 -5.81 24.18
CA GLY A 49 1.20 -7.24 24.40
C GLY A 49 1.06 -8.05 23.09
N PRO A 50 1.51 -9.31 23.10
CA PRO A 50 1.47 -10.19 21.92
C PRO A 50 0.05 -10.35 21.36
N GLY A 51 -0.10 -10.33 20.04
CA GLY A 51 -1.38 -10.59 19.36
C GLY A 51 -2.36 -9.41 19.31
N VAL A 52 -2.13 -8.34 20.08
CA VAL A 52 -3.06 -7.20 20.13
C VAL A 52 -3.06 -6.39 18.84
N PHE A 53 -1.88 -6.21 18.22
CA PHE A 53 -1.77 -5.55 16.93
C PHE A 53 -2.55 -6.31 15.85
N GLU A 54 -2.35 -7.62 15.77
CA GLU A 54 -2.95 -8.52 14.79
C GLU A 54 -4.48 -8.50 14.92
N LYS A 55 -5.00 -8.58 16.15
CA LYS A 55 -6.44 -8.48 16.41
C LYS A 55 -7.02 -7.15 15.93
N LYS A 56 -6.35 -6.03 16.22
CA LYS A 56 -6.79 -4.70 15.78
C LYS A 56 -6.72 -4.55 14.26
N ALA A 57 -5.63 -4.99 13.64
CA ALA A 57 -5.45 -4.97 12.20
C ALA A 57 -6.52 -5.83 11.50
N PHE A 58 -6.82 -7.02 12.02
CA PHE A 58 -7.87 -7.89 11.48
C PHE A 58 -9.25 -7.22 11.52
N VAL A 59 -9.63 -6.60 12.64
CA VAL A 59 -10.91 -5.87 12.75
C VAL A 59 -10.99 -4.77 11.70
N PHE A 60 -9.93 -3.96 11.59
CA PHE A 60 -9.86 -2.90 10.58
C PHE A 60 -10.01 -3.44 9.15
N TRP A 61 -9.24 -4.47 8.79
CA TRP A 61 -9.28 -5.05 7.44
C TRP A 61 -10.63 -5.67 7.11
N LYS A 62 -11.26 -6.36 8.07
CA LYS A 62 -12.61 -6.89 7.91
C LYS A 62 -13.60 -5.76 7.61
N GLU A 63 -13.58 -4.69 8.40
CA GLU A 63 -14.47 -3.55 8.19
C GLU A 63 -14.18 -2.82 6.87
N ALA A 64 -12.91 -2.64 6.51
CA ALA A 64 -12.51 -2.03 5.26
C ALA A 64 -12.99 -2.85 4.05
N ALA A 65 -12.85 -4.17 4.09
CA ALA A 65 -13.32 -5.07 3.03
C ALA A 65 -14.84 -5.09 2.89
N LEU A 66 -15.58 -4.90 4.00
CA LEU A 66 -17.03 -4.75 3.93
C LEU A 66 -17.42 -3.42 3.30
N ARG A 67 -16.83 -2.30 3.75
CA ARG A 67 -17.09 -0.96 3.19
C ARG A 67 -16.66 -0.83 1.73
N SER A 68 -15.61 -1.54 1.30
CA SER A 68 -15.18 -1.45 -0.09
C SER A 68 -16.25 -1.94 -1.07
N ARG A 69 -17.19 -2.79 -0.62
CA ARG A 69 -18.30 -3.27 -1.45
C ARG A 69 -19.27 -2.16 -1.88
N ASP A 70 -19.26 -1.03 -1.19
CA ASP A 70 -20.13 0.11 -1.51
C ASP A 70 -19.66 0.85 -2.77
N TRP A 71 -18.39 0.67 -3.17
CA TRP A 71 -17.79 1.39 -4.29
C TRP A 71 -16.98 0.52 -5.25
N LEU A 72 -16.46 -0.64 -4.84
CA LEU A 72 -15.60 -1.51 -5.65
C LEU A 72 -16.40 -2.69 -6.20
N SER A 73 -16.48 -2.79 -7.54
CA SER A 73 -16.95 -3.99 -8.24
C SER A 73 -15.79 -4.94 -8.51
N ILE A 74 -15.99 -6.25 -8.35
CA ILE A 74 -14.96 -7.26 -8.62
C ILE A 74 -15.46 -8.17 -9.75
N ASP A 75 -14.84 -8.01 -10.92
CA ASP A 75 -15.14 -8.81 -12.11
C ASP A 75 -14.18 -10.01 -12.15
N HIS A 76 -14.72 -11.20 -12.43
CA HIS A 76 -13.94 -12.43 -12.52
C HIS A 76 -13.77 -12.84 -13.97
N VAL A 77 -12.53 -13.00 -14.41
CA VAL A 77 -12.17 -13.51 -15.73
C VAL A 77 -11.54 -14.89 -15.60
N LYS A 78 -11.70 -15.75 -16.60
CA LYS A 78 -11.29 -17.16 -16.51
C LYS A 78 -10.18 -17.50 -17.49
N GLY A 79 -9.29 -18.39 -17.06
CA GLY A 79 -8.24 -18.95 -17.89
C GLY A 79 -6.98 -18.10 -17.92
N VAL A 80 -5.86 -18.77 -18.20
CA VAL A 80 -4.54 -18.13 -18.30
C VAL A 80 -4.50 -17.12 -19.44
N GLU A 81 -5.32 -17.32 -20.48
CA GLU A 81 -5.45 -16.47 -21.66
C GLU A 81 -5.99 -15.07 -21.29
N ALA A 82 -6.77 -14.96 -20.21
CA ALA A 82 -7.33 -13.70 -19.75
C ALA A 82 -6.31 -12.81 -19.01
N ILE A 83 -5.17 -13.37 -18.57
CA ILE A 83 -4.16 -12.62 -17.80
C ILE A 83 -3.58 -11.47 -18.63
N GLU A 84 -3.20 -11.73 -19.88
CA GLU A 84 -2.57 -10.71 -20.72
C GLU A 84 -3.50 -9.52 -20.95
N GLY A 85 -4.77 -9.80 -21.28
CA GLY A 85 -5.78 -8.75 -21.49
C GLY A 85 -6.01 -7.92 -20.22
N ALA A 86 -6.25 -8.58 -19.09
CA ALA A 86 -6.45 -7.91 -17.81
C ALA A 86 -5.24 -7.05 -17.40
N PHE A 87 -4.02 -7.56 -17.61
CA PHE A 87 -2.80 -6.81 -17.32
C PHE A 87 -2.67 -5.57 -18.23
N ARG A 88 -2.95 -5.69 -19.53
CA ARG A 88 -2.91 -4.56 -20.47
C ARG A 88 -3.92 -3.48 -20.12
N GLU A 89 -5.13 -3.83 -19.72
CA GLU A 89 -6.14 -2.85 -19.28
C GLU A 89 -5.68 -2.04 -18.07
N VAL A 90 -5.04 -2.68 -17.10
CA VAL A 90 -4.46 -2.00 -15.93
C VAL A 90 -3.28 -1.14 -16.34
N LEU A 91 -2.34 -1.69 -17.13
CA LEU A 91 -1.13 -0.99 -17.56
C LEU A 91 -1.43 0.26 -18.37
N GLU A 92 -2.44 0.21 -19.23
CA GLU A 92 -2.87 1.33 -20.07
C GLU A 92 -3.80 2.31 -19.33
N GLY A 93 -4.14 2.04 -18.06
CA GLY A 93 -5.03 2.88 -17.25
C GLY A 93 -6.47 2.89 -17.75
N LYS A 94 -6.90 1.83 -18.45
CA LYS A 94 -8.27 1.67 -18.98
C LYS A 94 -9.24 1.11 -17.94
N LEU A 95 -8.73 0.39 -16.95
CA LEU A 95 -9.56 -0.17 -15.89
C LEU A 95 -10.07 0.98 -14.98
N PRO A 96 -11.39 1.15 -14.82
CA PRO A 96 -11.95 2.12 -13.89
C PRO A 96 -11.45 1.89 -12.46
N ALA A 97 -11.25 2.97 -11.69
CA ALA A 97 -10.72 2.88 -10.34
C ALA A 97 -11.65 2.10 -9.38
N ASP A 98 -12.94 2.04 -9.69
CA ASP A 98 -13.98 1.31 -8.97
C ASP A 98 -14.13 -0.15 -9.43
N LYS A 99 -13.24 -0.66 -10.29
CA LYS A 99 -13.21 -2.05 -10.74
C LYS A 99 -11.93 -2.77 -10.34
N GLY A 100 -12.10 -3.95 -9.76
CA GLY A 100 -11.07 -4.96 -9.57
C GLY A 100 -11.26 -6.14 -10.53
N LEU A 101 -10.16 -6.70 -11.01
CA LEU A 101 -10.14 -7.91 -11.82
C LEU A 101 -9.52 -9.07 -11.03
N VAL A 102 -10.20 -10.22 -11.01
CA VAL A 102 -9.66 -11.48 -10.48
C VAL A 102 -9.60 -12.49 -11.61
N VAL A 103 -8.39 -12.93 -11.94
CA VAL A 103 -8.20 -14.04 -12.88
C VAL A 103 -8.33 -15.35 -12.11
N VAL A 104 -9.33 -16.15 -12.48
CA VAL A 104 -9.55 -17.50 -11.95
C VAL A 104 -8.94 -18.48 -12.94
N LEU A 105 -7.96 -19.26 -12.47
CA LEU A 105 -7.26 -20.29 -13.24
C LEU A 105 -8.06 -21.61 -13.27
#